data_AF-A0ABD5AIH2-F1
#
_entry.id   AF-A0ABD5AIH2-F1
#
_cell.length_a   1.000
_cell.length_b   1.000
_cell.length_c   1.000
_cell.angle_alpha   90.00
_cell.angle_beta   90.00
_cell.angle_gamma   90.00
#
_symmetry.space_group_name_H-M   'P 1'
#
loop_
_entity.id
_entity.type
_entity.pdbx_description
1 polymer ?
#
loop_
_entity_poly.entity_id
_entity_poly.type
_entity_poly.pdbx_seq_one_letter_code
_entity_poly.pdbx_strand_id
1 'polypeptide(L)'
;MEAGQSTMGVYTHFGGVPELLQAIADEGFTQQAKLFRSIENTNDPMTNMCLMALECRNFAMANPHLYDLMFGLSIQGRYTPFRRSESSANESTEAFKNSYSYLRQECANLIETKYIRDIDPDVMAAQLWSALHGFIMLELGQHFSCSNPINEILIPMCINLIVGLGAEPQMAENAASKALTICNSKNIV
;
A
#
# COMPACT_ATOMS: atom_id res chain seq x y z
N MET A 1 -23.25 21.09 -11.40
CA MET A 1 -22.62 22.39 -11.15
C MET A 1 -21.14 22.21 -11.42
N GLU A 2 -20.69 22.66 -12.59
CA GLU A 2 -19.28 22.70 -12.94
C GLU A 2 -18.61 23.75 -12.06
N ALA A 3 -17.54 23.37 -11.36
CA ALA A 3 -16.77 24.29 -10.54
C ALA A 3 -16.03 25.26 -11.47
N GLY A 4 -16.61 26.46 -11.66
CA GLY A 4 -16.04 27.59 -12.38
C GLY A 4 -14.88 28.24 -11.64
N GLN A 5 -13.82 27.49 -11.36
CA GLN A 5 -12.53 28.09 -11.04
C GLN A 5 -11.64 27.93 -12.26
N SER A 6 -11.21 29.06 -12.84
CA SER A 6 -10.15 29.05 -13.84
C SER A 6 -8.97 28.23 -13.30
N THR A 7 -8.26 27.50 -14.15
CA THR A 7 -7.08 26.71 -13.78
C THR A 7 -6.08 27.50 -12.91
N MET A 8 -6.02 28.83 -13.06
CA MET A 8 -5.24 29.74 -12.23
C MET A 8 -5.67 29.83 -10.75
N GLY A 9 -6.97 29.70 -10.44
CA GLY A 9 -7.50 29.80 -9.07
C GLY A 9 -7.06 28.63 -8.18
N VAL A 10 -6.95 27.44 -8.76
CA VAL A 10 -6.54 26.23 -8.03
C VAL A 10 -5.06 26.31 -7.65
N TYR A 11 -4.17 26.70 -8.58
CA TYR A 11 -2.73 26.80 -8.28
C TYR A 11 -2.43 27.83 -7.18
N THR A 12 -3.16 28.94 -7.14
CA THR A 12 -2.96 29.99 -6.13
C THR A 12 -3.38 29.53 -4.73
N HIS A 13 -4.40 28.65 -4.62
CA HIS A 13 -4.85 28.11 -3.33
C HIS A 13 -3.81 27.20 -2.68
N PHE A 14 -3.13 26.40 -3.49
CA PHE A 14 -2.12 25.46 -2.99
C PHE A 14 -0.71 26.07 -2.90
N GLY A 15 -0.46 27.20 -3.57
CA GLY A 15 0.86 27.85 -3.59
C GLY A 15 1.72 27.49 -4.81
N GLY A 16 1.20 26.66 -5.71
CA GLY A 16 1.89 26.24 -6.94
C GLY A 16 1.52 24.83 -7.38
N VAL A 17 2.09 24.40 -8.52
CA VAL A 17 1.99 23.01 -9.00
C VAL A 17 2.64 22.02 -8.02
N PRO A 18 3.83 22.28 -7.43
CA PRO A 18 4.45 21.33 -6.49
C PRO A 18 3.61 21.08 -5.25
N GLU A 19 3.03 22.13 -4.66
CA GLU A 19 2.20 22.05 -3.48
C GLU A 19 0.85 21.37 -3.78
N LEU A 20 0.28 21.61 -4.97
CA LEU A 20 -0.89 20.89 -5.44
C LEU A 20 -0.60 19.39 -5.58
N LEU A 21 0.51 19.02 -6.22
CA LEU A 21 0.91 17.62 -6.37
C LEU A 21 1.16 16.94 -5.02
N GLN A 22 1.75 17.64 -4.06
CA GLN A 22 1.91 17.14 -2.70
C GLN A 22 0.55 16.93 -2.01
N ALA A 23 -0.38 17.88 -2.14
CA ALA A 23 -1.71 17.74 -1.56
C ALA A 23 -2.49 16.54 -2.15
N ILE A 24 -2.32 16.27 -3.45
CA ILE A 24 -2.90 15.10 -4.10
C ILE A 24 -2.25 13.80 -3.58
N ALA A 25 -0.93 13.77 -3.42
CA ALA A 25 -0.22 12.64 -2.81
C ALA A 25 -0.72 12.37 -1.39
N ASP A 26 -0.88 13.41 -0.57
CA ASP A 26 -1.37 13.31 0.81
C ASP A 26 -2.82 12.80 0.88
N GLU A 27 -3.68 13.21 -0.07
CA GLU A 27 -5.02 12.63 -0.21
C GLU A 27 -4.96 11.14 -0.60
N GLY A 28 -4.03 10.74 -1.47
CA GLY A 28 -3.78 9.34 -1.79
C GLY A 28 -3.41 8.50 -0.56
N PHE A 29 -2.51 9.00 0.28
CA PHE A 29 -2.19 8.37 1.56
C PHE A 29 -3.37 8.34 2.54
N THR A 30 -4.18 9.40 2.56
CA THR A 30 -5.41 9.46 3.36
C THR A 30 -6.43 8.41 2.94
N GLN A 31 -6.57 8.15 1.64
CA GLN A 31 -7.42 7.08 1.11
C GLN A 31 -6.88 5.70 1.47
N GLN A 32 -5.58 5.47 1.33
CA GLN A 32 -4.95 4.22 1.75
C GLN A 32 -5.10 3.95 3.25
N ALA A 33 -4.91 4.97 4.09
CA ALA A 33 -5.12 4.86 5.53
C ALA A 33 -6.56 4.42 5.88
N LYS A 34 -7.57 4.93 5.15
CA LYS A 34 -8.97 4.50 5.32
C LYS A 34 -9.16 3.02 4.95
N LEU A 35 -8.50 2.55 3.88
CA LEU A 35 -8.53 1.13 3.50
C LEU A 35 -7.91 0.25 4.60
N PHE A 36 -6.72 0.61 5.08
CA PHE A 36 -6.01 -0.15 6.11
C PHE A 36 -6.78 -0.19 7.44
N ARG A 37 -7.30 0.95 7.89
CA ARG A 37 -8.15 1.03 9.09
C ARG A 37 -9.39 0.13 9.01
N SER A 38 -9.95 -0.09 7.81
CA SER A 38 -11.13 -0.95 7.66
C SER A 38 -10.82 -2.44 7.92
N ILE A 39 -9.57 -2.86 7.68
CA ILE A 39 -9.11 -4.25 7.79
C ILE A 39 -8.87 -4.66 9.25
N GLU A 40 -8.41 -3.74 10.12
CA GLU A 40 -8.10 -4.04 11.53
C GLU A 40 -9.24 -4.75 12.29
N ASN A 41 -10.48 -4.67 11.80
CA ASN A 41 -11.66 -5.29 12.40
C ASN A 41 -11.75 -6.82 12.28
N THR A 42 -10.86 -7.53 11.56
CA THR A 42 -11.00 -9.00 11.38
C THR A 42 -10.43 -9.87 12.53
N ASN A 43 -9.74 -9.28 13.51
CA ASN A 43 -9.10 -9.98 14.65
C ASN A 43 -8.17 -11.15 14.26
N ASP A 44 -7.54 -11.08 13.09
CA ASP A 44 -6.68 -12.13 12.55
C ASP A 44 -5.49 -11.48 11.81
N PRO A 45 -4.36 -11.22 12.50
CA PRO A 45 -3.27 -10.42 11.95
C PRO A 45 -2.66 -10.99 10.66
N MET A 46 -2.60 -12.31 10.54
CA MET A 46 -2.05 -12.97 9.36
C MET A 46 -2.99 -12.80 8.15
N THR A 47 -4.30 -12.92 8.37
CA THR A 47 -5.31 -12.62 7.34
C THR A 47 -5.31 -11.14 6.99
N ASN A 48 -5.20 -10.26 7.98
CA ASN A 48 -5.14 -8.81 7.80
C ASN A 48 -3.97 -8.40 6.92
N MET A 49 -2.78 -8.95 7.12
CA MET A 49 -1.62 -8.65 6.28
C MET A 49 -1.86 -8.99 4.80
N CYS A 50 -2.47 -10.14 4.52
CA CYS A 50 -2.84 -10.50 3.14
C CYS A 50 -3.91 -9.56 2.58
N LEU A 51 -4.89 -9.16 3.40
CA LEU A 51 -5.90 -8.18 3.00
C LEU A 51 -5.30 -6.80 2.71
N MET A 52 -4.36 -6.32 3.52
CA MET A 52 -3.68 -5.05 3.29
C MET A 52 -2.92 -5.06 1.96
N ALA A 53 -2.25 -6.16 1.64
CA ALA A 53 -1.59 -6.35 0.35
C ALA A 53 -2.59 -6.30 -0.82
N LEU A 54 -3.70 -7.04 -0.72
CA LEU A 54 -4.75 -7.07 -1.74
C LEU A 54 -5.42 -5.70 -1.94
N GLU A 55 -5.81 -5.03 -0.86
CA GLU A 55 -6.48 -3.73 -0.91
C GLU A 55 -5.54 -2.62 -1.41
N CYS A 56 -4.27 -2.62 -0.98
CA CYS A 56 -3.28 -1.68 -1.51
C CYS A 56 -3.03 -1.90 -3.00
N ARG A 57 -2.96 -3.15 -3.44
CA ARG A 57 -2.83 -3.50 -4.86
C ARG A 57 -4.06 -3.04 -5.64
N ASN A 58 -5.27 -3.32 -5.16
CA ASN A 58 -6.51 -2.91 -5.83
C ASN A 58 -6.62 -1.39 -5.93
N PHE A 59 -6.24 -0.68 -4.87
CA PHE A 59 -6.15 0.78 -4.87
C PHE A 59 -5.17 1.29 -5.93
N ALA A 60 -3.97 0.70 -6.02
CA ALA A 60 -2.96 1.08 -7.00
C ALA A 60 -3.43 0.85 -8.44
N MET A 61 -4.05 -0.31 -8.71
CA MET A 61 -4.57 -0.65 -10.04
C MET A 61 -5.74 0.23 -10.46
N ALA A 62 -6.60 0.62 -9.51
CA ALA A 62 -7.69 1.56 -9.77
C ALA A 62 -7.20 3.00 -9.94
N ASN A 63 -6.05 3.37 -9.35
CA ASN A 63 -5.53 4.73 -9.31
C ASN A 63 -4.03 4.81 -9.68
N PRO A 64 -3.61 4.34 -10.88
CA PRO A 64 -2.19 4.16 -11.20
C PRO A 64 -1.39 5.47 -11.16
N HIS A 65 -1.97 6.59 -11.61
CA HIS A 65 -1.31 7.90 -11.58
C HIS A 65 -1.21 8.49 -10.18
N LEU A 66 -2.22 8.26 -9.34
CA LEU A 66 -2.19 8.70 -7.94
C LEU A 66 -1.13 7.91 -7.17
N TYR A 67 -1.08 6.59 -7.38
CA TYR A 67 -0.08 5.72 -6.76
C TYR A 67 1.34 6.08 -7.19
N ASP A 68 1.56 6.35 -8.49
CA ASP A 68 2.84 6.86 -9.00
C ASP A 68 3.26 8.17 -8.29
N LEU A 69 2.31 9.09 -8.12
CA LEU A 69 2.53 10.38 -7.47
C LEU A 69 2.83 10.26 -5.96
N MET A 70 2.12 9.39 -5.24
CA MET A 70 2.29 9.18 -3.79
C MET A 70 3.74 8.87 -3.41
N PHE A 71 4.45 8.11 -4.25
CA PHE A 71 5.79 7.61 -3.96
C PHE A 71 6.86 8.18 -4.90
N GLY A 72 6.48 9.06 -5.84
CA GLY A 72 7.39 9.65 -6.82
C GLY A 72 8.06 8.62 -7.74
N LEU A 73 7.34 7.55 -8.10
CA LEU A 73 7.89 6.34 -8.71
C LEU A 73 8.25 6.52 -10.20
N SER A 74 7.74 7.58 -10.83
CA SER A 74 7.94 7.92 -12.24
C SER A 74 7.72 6.73 -13.19
N ILE A 75 6.75 5.86 -12.86
CA ILE A 75 6.51 4.54 -13.51
C ILE A 75 6.31 4.66 -15.03
N GLN A 76 5.81 5.80 -15.50
CA GLN A 76 5.60 6.08 -16.92
C GLN A 76 6.40 7.27 -17.46
N GLY A 77 7.37 7.78 -16.71
CA GLY A 77 8.17 8.96 -17.09
C GLY A 77 7.35 10.25 -17.30
N ARG A 78 6.10 10.29 -16.81
CA ARG A 78 5.19 11.45 -16.99
C ARG A 78 5.29 12.47 -15.85
N TYR A 79 5.79 12.06 -14.69
CA TYR A 79 6.01 12.91 -13.54
C TYR A 79 7.47 12.80 -13.13
N THR A 80 8.31 13.69 -13.66
CA THR A 80 9.61 13.95 -13.02
C THR A 80 9.27 14.58 -11.67
N PRO A 81 9.64 13.96 -10.52
CA PRO A 81 9.45 14.63 -9.25
C PRO A 81 10.24 15.93 -9.35
N PHE A 82 9.56 17.07 -9.29
CA PHE A 82 10.23 18.33 -9.07
C PHE A 82 10.85 18.17 -7.68
N ARG A 83 12.13 17.79 -7.65
CA ARG A 83 12.86 17.56 -6.42
C ARG A 83 12.78 18.86 -5.64
N ARG A 84 11.90 18.86 -4.63
CA ARG A 84 11.94 19.81 -3.52
C ARG A 84 13.40 19.86 -3.08
N SER A 85 13.92 21.07 -2.91
CA SER A 85 15.28 21.32 -2.44
C SER A 85 15.67 20.28 -1.39
N GLU A 86 16.89 19.74 -1.49
CA GLU A 86 17.43 18.59 -0.73
C GLU A 86 17.22 18.67 0.80
N SER A 87 16.87 19.83 1.33
CA SER A 87 16.57 20.07 2.75
C SER A 87 15.19 19.63 3.23
N SER A 88 14.21 19.33 2.36
CA SER A 88 12.84 18.94 2.78
C SER A 88 12.32 17.64 2.16
N ALA A 89 13.15 16.91 1.41
CA ALA A 89 12.75 15.69 0.69
C ALA A 89 12.79 14.42 1.57
N ASN A 90 13.26 14.52 2.82
CA ASN A 90 13.53 13.37 3.70
C ASN A 90 12.54 13.19 4.85
N GLU A 91 11.58 14.11 5.04
CA GLU A 91 10.52 13.89 6.03
C GLU A 91 9.27 13.38 5.32
N SER A 92 8.88 12.15 5.67
CA SER A 92 7.59 11.61 5.27
C SER A 92 6.46 12.54 5.74
N THR A 93 5.45 12.73 4.90
CA THR A 93 4.29 13.56 5.29
C THR A 93 3.49 12.89 6.40
N GLU A 94 2.75 13.68 7.18
CA GLU A 94 1.86 13.13 8.22
C GLU A 94 0.82 12.17 7.64
N ALA A 95 0.37 12.39 6.40
CA ALA A 95 -0.52 11.48 5.71
C ALA A 95 0.14 10.12 5.44
N PHE A 96 1.39 10.11 4.94
CA PHE A 96 2.17 8.87 4.81
C PHE A 96 2.35 8.19 6.16
N LYS A 97 2.80 8.91 7.19
CA LYS A 97 3.05 8.35 8.52
C LYS A 97 1.81 7.69 9.10
N ASN A 98 0.65 8.35 8.96
CA ASN A 98 -0.64 7.81 9.38
C ASN A 98 -1.05 6.56 8.58
N SER A 99 -0.87 6.52 7.26
CA SER A 99 -1.11 5.30 6.47
C SER A 99 -0.20 4.16 6.92
N TYR A 100 1.11 4.44 7.03
CA TYR A 100 2.13 3.48 7.42
C TYR A 100 1.94 2.95 8.85
N SER A 101 1.42 3.77 9.78
CA SER A 101 1.19 3.33 11.15
C SER A 101 0.20 2.17 11.27
N TYR A 102 -0.78 2.06 10.36
CA TYR A 102 -1.68 0.89 10.33
C TYR A 102 -0.93 -0.39 9.94
N LEU A 103 -0.04 -0.33 8.94
CA LEU A 103 0.79 -1.46 8.54
C LEU A 103 1.72 -1.89 9.69
N ARG A 104 2.36 -0.91 10.32
CA ARG A 104 3.23 -1.13 11.47
C ARG A 104 2.47 -1.75 12.65
N GLN A 105 1.27 -1.26 12.94
CA GLN A 105 0.43 -1.78 14.02
C GLN A 105 0.04 -3.24 13.74
N GLU A 106 -0.33 -3.58 12.50
CA GLU A 106 -0.64 -4.96 12.14
C GLU A 106 0.57 -5.89 12.27
N CYS A 107 1.77 -5.40 11.92
CA CYS A 107 3.00 -6.16 12.18
C CYS A 107 3.20 -6.41 13.67
N ALA A 108 3.00 -5.40 14.51
CA ALA A 108 3.07 -5.55 15.97
C ALA A 108 2.05 -6.57 16.48
N ASN A 109 0.81 -6.51 16.01
CA ASN A 109 -0.23 -7.48 16.36
C ASN A 109 0.18 -8.90 15.97
N LEU A 110 0.74 -9.12 14.77
CA LEU A 110 1.20 -10.45 14.36
C LEU A 110 2.36 -10.94 15.23
N ILE A 111 3.32 -10.08 15.57
CA ILE A 111 4.45 -10.43 16.46
C ILE A 111 3.93 -10.83 17.85
N GLU A 112 2.90 -10.16 18.38
CA GLU A 112 2.28 -10.48 19.66
C GLU A 112 1.62 -11.87 19.69
N THR A 113 1.16 -12.40 18.56
CA THR A 113 0.58 -13.75 18.48
C THR A 113 1.57 -14.88 18.80
N LYS A 114 2.89 -14.60 18.72
CA LYS A 114 3.97 -15.59 18.84
C LYS A 114 3.93 -16.71 17.79
N TYR A 115 3.18 -16.52 16.71
CA TYR A 115 3.21 -17.39 15.53
C TYR A 115 4.43 -17.18 14.65
N ILE A 116 5.11 -16.04 14.78
CA ILE A 116 6.36 -15.74 14.10
C ILE A 116 7.44 -15.44 15.14
N ARG A 117 8.71 -15.45 14.71
CA ARG A 117 9.85 -15.05 15.54
C ARG A 117 9.75 -13.58 15.96
N ASP A 118 10.38 -13.26 17.08
CA ASP A 118 10.52 -11.87 17.49
C ASP A 118 11.36 -11.09 16.47
N ILE A 119 10.81 -9.98 16.01
CA ILE A 119 11.41 -9.04 15.06
C ILE A 119 10.90 -7.63 15.40
N ASP A 120 11.67 -6.61 15.09
CA ASP A 120 11.22 -5.23 15.20
C ASP A 120 10.03 -4.99 14.24
N PRO A 121 8.87 -4.49 14.72
CA PRO A 121 7.72 -4.17 13.88
C PRO A 121 8.06 -3.23 12.70
N ASP A 122 8.97 -2.28 12.89
CA ASP A 122 9.39 -1.34 11.84
C ASP A 122 10.20 -2.06 10.75
N VAL A 123 11.04 -3.02 11.13
CA VAL A 123 11.79 -3.86 10.17
C VAL A 123 10.84 -4.78 9.40
N MET A 124 9.88 -5.41 10.08
CA MET A 124 8.89 -6.26 9.44
C MET A 124 7.99 -5.48 8.47
N ALA A 125 7.50 -4.32 8.90
CA ALA A 125 6.69 -3.43 8.07
C ALA A 125 7.48 -2.99 6.83
N ALA A 126 8.76 -2.65 6.96
CA ALA A 126 9.62 -2.31 5.83
C ALA A 126 9.81 -3.48 4.84
N GLN A 127 9.96 -4.72 5.31
CA GLN A 127 10.05 -5.90 4.45
C GLN A 127 8.77 -6.12 3.64
N LEU A 128 7.62 -6.09 4.31
CA LEU A 128 6.31 -6.23 3.69
C LEU A 128 6.05 -5.15 2.66
N TRP A 129 6.32 -3.91 3.05
CA TRP A 129 6.09 -2.75 2.21
C TRP A 129 6.96 -2.78 0.96
N SER A 130 8.24 -3.16 1.11
CA SER A 130 9.16 -3.31 -0.01
C SER A 130 8.69 -4.38 -1.00
N ALA A 131 8.29 -5.56 -0.48
CA ALA A 131 7.81 -6.67 -1.31
C ALA A 131 6.53 -6.28 -2.08
N LEU A 132 5.56 -5.69 -1.38
CA LEU A 132 4.30 -5.25 -1.96
C LEU A 132 4.49 -4.15 -3.01
N HIS A 133 5.33 -3.16 -2.73
CA HIS A 133 5.68 -2.14 -3.71
C HIS A 133 6.33 -2.72 -4.95
N GLY A 134 7.32 -3.61 -4.78
CA GLY A 134 7.97 -4.28 -5.90
C GLY A 134 6.96 -5.03 -6.77
N PHE A 135 6.03 -5.77 -6.14
CA PHE A 135 4.96 -6.45 -6.85
C PHE A 135 4.06 -5.48 -7.64
N ILE A 136 3.53 -4.43 -6.99
CA ILE A 136 2.62 -3.46 -7.60
C ILE A 136 3.30 -2.74 -8.77
N MET A 137 4.56 -2.35 -8.61
CA MET A 137 5.36 -1.69 -9.65
C MET A 137 5.51 -2.55 -10.90
N LEU A 138 5.82 -3.84 -10.70
CA LEU A 138 5.97 -4.79 -11.78
C LEU A 138 4.63 -5.10 -12.47
N GLU A 139 3.54 -5.15 -11.70
CA GLU A 139 2.19 -5.35 -12.23
C GLU A 139 1.71 -4.15 -13.05
N LEU A 140 1.84 -2.93 -12.52
CA LEU A 140 1.51 -1.69 -13.22
C LEU A 140 2.33 -1.52 -14.50
N GLY A 141 3.59 -1.96 -14.47
CA GLY A 141 4.47 -1.99 -15.63
C GLY A 141 4.21 -3.13 -16.62
N GLN A 142 3.24 -4.01 -16.35
CA GLN A 142 2.91 -5.19 -17.17
C GLN A 142 4.11 -6.13 -17.41
N HIS A 143 4.98 -6.27 -16.41
CA HIS A 143 6.17 -7.12 -16.50
C HIS A 143 5.89 -8.60 -16.23
N PHE A 144 4.71 -8.94 -15.71
CA PHE A 144 4.34 -10.33 -15.44
C PHE A 144 3.77 -11.01 -16.69
N SER A 145 4.23 -12.23 -16.95
CA SER A 145 3.74 -13.08 -18.04
C SER A 145 2.62 -14.04 -17.60
N CYS A 146 2.30 -14.08 -16.31
CA CYS A 146 1.30 -14.99 -15.74
C CYS A 146 -0.14 -14.47 -15.94
N SER A 147 -1.10 -15.39 -15.92
CA SER A 147 -2.51 -15.08 -16.15
C SER A 147 -3.21 -14.50 -14.93
N ASN A 148 -2.74 -14.86 -13.72
CA ASN A 148 -3.31 -14.41 -12.47
C ASN A 148 -2.19 -14.02 -11.48
N PRO A 149 -1.63 -12.80 -11.59
CA PRO A 149 -0.55 -12.32 -10.72
C PRO A 149 -0.90 -12.38 -9.22
N ILE A 150 -2.17 -12.27 -8.87
CA ILE A 150 -2.61 -12.34 -7.47
C ILE A 150 -2.36 -13.74 -6.90
N ASN A 151 -2.88 -14.78 -7.56
CA ASN A 151 -2.79 -16.16 -7.08
C ASN A 151 -1.40 -16.77 -7.35
N GLU A 152 -0.75 -16.38 -8.44
CA GLU A 152 0.52 -16.97 -8.86
C GLU A 152 1.74 -16.30 -8.18
N ILE A 153 1.62 -15.04 -7.74
CA ILE A 153 2.77 -14.27 -7.22
C ILE A 153 2.44 -13.58 -5.89
N LEU A 154 1.44 -12.69 -5.82
CA LEU A 154 1.20 -11.86 -4.63
C LEU A 154 0.90 -12.70 -3.38
N ILE A 155 -0.01 -13.65 -3.49
CA ILE A 155 -0.41 -14.51 -2.38
C ILE A 155 0.73 -15.44 -1.93
N PRO A 156 1.39 -16.20 -2.83
CA PRO A 156 2.60 -16.94 -2.48
C PRO A 156 3.69 -16.07 -1.85
N MET A 157 3.88 -14.84 -2.32
CA MET A 157 4.86 -13.90 -1.75
C MET A 157 4.51 -13.53 -0.30
N CYS A 158 3.25 -13.24 0.01
CA CYS A 158 2.79 -12.99 1.38
C CYS A 158 3.02 -14.22 2.28
N ILE A 159 2.66 -15.42 1.81
CA ILE A 159 2.88 -16.68 2.53
C ILE A 159 4.37 -16.87 2.81
N ASN A 160 5.22 -16.76 1.78
CA ASN A 160 6.66 -16.96 1.89
C ASN A 160 7.30 -15.99 2.89
N LEU A 161 6.86 -14.74 2.94
CA LEU A 161 7.38 -13.75 3.89
C LEU A 161 7.04 -14.15 5.33
N ILE A 162 5.78 -14.51 5.59
CA ILE A 162 5.32 -14.87 6.94
C ILE A 162 5.91 -16.21 7.40
N VAL A 163 6.00 -17.21 6.51
CA VAL A 163 6.68 -18.49 6.77
C VAL A 163 8.18 -18.27 6.99
N GLY A 164 8.82 -17.39 6.22
CA GLY A 164 10.22 -17.00 6.42
C GLY A 164 10.48 -16.29 7.74
N LEU A 165 9.44 -15.76 8.39
CA LEU A 165 9.48 -15.23 9.75
C LEU A 165 9.19 -16.30 10.82
N GLY A 166 8.88 -17.55 10.43
CA GLY A 166 8.72 -18.69 11.34
C GLY A 166 7.29 -19.19 11.54
N ALA A 167 6.32 -18.65 10.81
CA ALA A 167 4.96 -19.19 10.84
C ALA A 167 4.87 -20.59 10.23
N GLU A 168 3.98 -21.41 10.79
CA GLU A 168 3.62 -22.70 10.19
C GLU A 168 2.99 -22.49 8.78
N PRO A 169 3.48 -23.19 7.74
CA PRO A 169 3.00 -23.02 6.36
C PRO A 169 1.48 -23.15 6.23
N GLN A 170 0.89 -24.16 6.87
CA GLN A 170 -0.55 -24.39 6.79
C GLN A 170 -1.38 -23.24 7.37
N MET A 171 -0.87 -22.58 8.41
CA MET A 171 -1.53 -21.43 9.03
C MET A 171 -1.50 -20.22 8.09
N ALA A 172 -0.35 -19.97 7.45
CA ALA A 172 -0.20 -18.91 6.44
C ALA A 172 -1.09 -19.13 5.21
N GLU A 173 -1.17 -20.37 4.72
CA GLU A 173 -2.05 -20.75 3.61
C GLU A 173 -3.54 -20.56 3.95
N ASN A 174 -3.95 -20.94 5.16
CA ASN A 174 -5.33 -20.77 5.63
C ASN A 174 -5.70 -19.28 5.75
N ALA A 175 -4.81 -18.47 6.33
CA ALA A 175 -5.00 -17.03 6.46
C ALA A 175 -5.08 -16.34 5.08
N ALA A 176 -4.20 -16.69 4.15
CA ALA A 176 -4.22 -16.17 2.79
C ALA A 176 -5.50 -16.57 2.04
N SER A 177 -5.96 -17.81 2.20
CA SER A 177 -7.21 -18.30 1.60
C SER A 177 -8.42 -17.53 2.13
N LYS A 178 -8.46 -17.28 3.44
CA LYS A 178 -9.51 -16.46 4.08
C LYS A 178 -9.50 -15.02 3.56
N ALA A 179 -8.32 -14.42 3.41
CA ALA A 179 -8.18 -13.08 2.84
C ALA A 179 -8.70 -13.01 1.39
N LEU A 180 -8.38 -13.99 0.55
CA LEU A 180 -8.91 -14.08 -0.81
C LEU A 180 -10.44 -14.19 -0.84
N THR A 181 -11.03 -15.01 0.03
CA THR A 181 -12.49 -15.13 0.14
C THR A 181 -13.13 -13.79 0.51
N ILE A 182 -12.57 -13.09 1.50
CA ILE A 182 -13.07 -11.77 1.92
C ILE A 182 -12.94 -10.76 0.78
N CYS A 183 -11.78 -10.66 0.12
CA CYS A 183 -11.56 -9.73 -0.98
C CYS A 183 -12.51 -9.99 -2.15
N ASN A 184 -12.71 -11.26 -2.53
CA ASN A 184 -13.61 -11.63 -3.62
C ASN A 184 -15.08 -11.31 -3.29
N SER A 185 -15.49 -11.44 -2.03
CA SER A 185 -16.86 -11.10 -1.62
C SER A 185 -17.18 -9.61 -1.76
N LYS A 186 -16.19 -8.72 -1.62
CA LYS A 186 -16.36 -7.28 -1.82
C LYS A 186 -16.48 -6.87 -3.30
N ASN A 187 -15.90 -7.66 -4.21
CA ASN A 187 -15.90 -7.37 -5.65
C ASN A 187 -17.17 -7.87 -6.38
N ILE A 188 -18.11 -8.51 -5.67
CA ILE A 188 -19.37 -9.02 -6.24
C ILE A 188 -20.54 -8.02 -6.03
N VAL A 189 -20.31 -6.92 -5.29
CA VAL A 189 -21.28 -5.84 -5.03
C VAL A 189 -20.92 -4.62 -5.87
#